data_AF-A0A967LI23-F1
#
_entry.id   AF-A0A967LI23-F1
#
_cell.length_a   1.000
_cell.length_b   1.000
_cell.length_c   1.000
_cell.angle_alpha   90.00
_cell.angle_beta   90.00
_cell.angle_gamma   90.00
#
_symmetry.space_group_name_H-M   'P 1'
#
loop_
_entity.id
_entity.type
_entity.pdbx_description
1 polymer ?
#
loop_
_entity_poly.entity_id
_entity_poly.type
_entity_poly.pdbx_seq_one_letter_code
_entity_poly.pdbx_strand_id
1 'polypeptide(L)'
;KQRLEHGMIEEVEKLHAGGVSWETLDFYGLEYRYVAQYLKGELNRNDMFQKLNSAIHQFAKRQETWFRRMEKNGVQIHWLDGAGDPVAE
;
A
#
# COMPACT_ATOMS: atom_id res chain seq x y z
N LYS A 1 -2.35 0.70 11.07
CA LYS A 1 -2.57 1.93 11.89
C LYS A 1 -1.28 2.71 12.06
N GLN A 2 -0.20 2.04 12.46
CA GLN A 2 1.15 2.62 12.59
C GLN A 2 1.52 3.66 11.53
N ARG A 3 1.43 3.37 10.23
CA ARG A 3 1.80 4.33 9.18
C ARG A 3 1.01 5.65 9.22
N LEU A 4 -0.30 5.58 9.46
CA LEU A 4 -1.14 6.78 9.61
C LEU A 4 -0.78 7.57 10.86
N GLU A 5 -0.32 6.91 11.92
CA GLU A 5 0.14 7.57 13.15
C GLU A 5 1.54 8.17 13.01
N HIS A 6 2.33 7.69 12.06
CA HIS A 6 3.71 8.13 11.79
C HIS A 6 3.80 9.21 10.69
N GLY A 7 2.72 9.96 10.45
CA GLY A 7 2.80 11.15 9.59
C GLY A 7 2.50 10.91 8.11
N MET A 8 1.82 9.81 7.77
CA MET A 8 1.54 9.47 6.36
C MET A 8 0.57 10.45 5.69
N ILE A 9 -0.38 11.03 6.42
CA ILE A 9 -1.31 12.00 5.83
C ILE A 9 -0.55 13.30 5.49
N GLU A 10 0.31 13.70 6.42
CA GLU A 10 1.15 14.88 6.37
C GLU A 10 2.20 14.77 5.23
N GLU A 11 2.71 13.56 4.96
CA GLU A 11 3.56 13.31 3.79
C GLU A 11 2.82 13.62 2.48
N VAL A 12 1.62 13.07 2.32
CA VAL A 12 0.82 13.25 1.08
C VAL A 12 0.38 14.70 0.91
N GLU A 13 0.01 15.37 1.99
CA GLU A 13 -0.31 16.80 1.99
C GLU A 13 0.89 17.65 1.54
N LYS A 14 2.08 17.38 2.08
CA LYS A 14 3.33 18.07 1.68
C LYS A 14 3.68 17.81 0.22
N LEU A 15 3.51 16.59 -0.28
CA LEU A 15 3.76 16.26 -1.68
C LEU A 15 2.82 17.06 -2.60
N HIS A 16 1.53 17.12 -2.25
CA HIS A 16 0.58 17.90 -3.04
C HIS A 16 0.89 19.41 -3.01
N ALA A 17 1.18 19.95 -1.81
CA ALA A 17 1.60 21.35 -1.65
C ALA A 17 2.91 21.66 -2.42
N GLY A 18 3.79 20.67 -2.59
CA GLY A 18 5.00 20.73 -3.39
C GLY A 18 4.78 20.64 -4.91
N GLY A 19 3.53 20.54 -5.38
CA GLY A 19 3.16 20.56 -6.79
C GLY A 19 2.89 19.17 -7.41
N VAL A 20 2.88 18.10 -6.64
CA VAL A 20 2.49 16.77 -7.15
C VAL A 20 0.99 16.75 -7.42
N SER A 21 0.58 16.41 -8.65
CA SER A 21 -0.82 16.36 -9.02
C SER A 21 -1.59 15.25 -8.29
N TRP A 22 -2.89 15.43 -8.10
CA TRP A 22 -3.76 14.39 -7.54
C TRP A 22 -3.75 13.10 -8.36
N GLU A 23 -3.67 13.22 -9.68
CA GLU A 23 -3.56 12.08 -10.61
C GLU A 23 -2.28 11.27 -10.36
N THR A 24 -1.17 11.96 -10.09
CA THR A 24 0.11 11.33 -9.76
C THR A 24 0.04 10.62 -8.40
N LEU A 25 -0.58 11.24 -7.39
CA LEU A 25 -0.79 10.61 -6.08
C LEU A 25 -1.72 9.39 -6.18
N ASP A 26 -2.75 9.45 -7.01
CA ASP A 26 -3.62 8.29 -7.27
C ASP A 26 -2.85 7.14 -7.93
N PHE A 27 -1.88 7.45 -8.80
CA PHE A 27 -1.06 6.47 -9.50
C PHE A 27 -0.04 5.75 -8.59
N TYR A 28 0.59 6.45 -7.64
CA TYR A 28 1.70 5.90 -6.83
C TYR A 28 1.36 4.68 -5.99
N GLY A 29 0.10 4.49 -5.61
CA GLY A 29 -0.31 3.28 -4.92
C GLY A 29 -1.52 3.48 -4.03
N LEU A 30 -1.96 2.40 -3.39
CA LEU A 30 -3.17 2.39 -2.55
C LEU A 30 -3.14 3.49 -1.50
N GLU A 31 -2.02 3.61 -0.84
CA GLU A 31 -1.80 4.52 0.27
C GLU A 31 -1.92 6.00 -0.12
N TYR A 32 -1.17 6.43 -1.13
CA TYR A 32 -1.26 7.78 -1.69
C TYR A 32 -2.66 8.05 -2.25
N ARG A 33 -3.25 7.08 -2.97
CA ARG A 33 -4.61 7.17 -3.51
C ARG A 33 -5.66 7.44 -2.45
N TYR A 34 -5.73 6.60 -1.40
CA TYR A 34 -6.78 6.73 -0.40
C TYR A 34 -6.60 7.97 0.47
N VAL A 35 -5.36 8.36 0.77
CA VAL A 35 -5.10 9.63 1.47
C VAL A 35 -5.44 10.83 0.58
N ALA A 36 -5.12 10.79 -0.71
CA ALA A 36 -5.52 11.85 -1.66
C ALA A 36 -7.04 12.00 -1.74
N GLN A 37 -7.80 10.91 -1.80
CA GLN A 37 -9.27 10.92 -1.76
C GLN A 37 -9.80 11.54 -0.44
N TYR A 38 -9.15 11.25 0.68
CA TYR A 38 -9.47 11.89 1.97
C TYR A 38 -9.17 13.40 1.95
N LEU A 39 -8.00 13.83 1.46
CA LEU A 39 -7.61 15.24 1.40
C LEU A 39 -8.49 16.06 0.44
N LYS A 40 -9.00 15.43 -0.63
CA LYS A 40 -10.01 16.02 -1.53
C LYS A 40 -11.42 16.10 -0.94
N GLY A 41 -11.66 15.51 0.24
CA GLY A 41 -12.98 15.45 0.88
C GLY A 41 -13.92 14.39 0.32
N GLU A 42 -13.44 13.47 -0.53
CA GLU A 42 -14.25 12.39 -1.14
C GLU A 42 -14.50 11.25 -0.16
N LEU A 43 -13.64 11.09 0.84
CA LEU A 43 -13.77 10.13 1.93
C LEU A 43 -13.61 10.84 3.27
N ASN A 44 -14.34 10.39 4.30
CA ASN A 44 -14.00 10.75 5.67
C ASN A 44 -12.83 9.86 6.17
N ARG A 45 -12.24 10.23 7.31
CA ARG A 45 -11.06 9.55 7.87
C ARG A 45 -11.30 8.06 8.17
N ASN A 46 -12.49 7.71 8.66
CA ASN A 46 -12.81 6.32 8.98
C ASN A 46 -12.94 5.47 7.71
N ASP A 47 -13.67 5.98 6.70
CA ASP A 47 -13.85 5.29 5.43
C ASP A 47 -12.53 5.15 4.67
N MET A 48 -11.69 6.18 4.67
CA MET A 48 -10.33 6.12 4.13
C MET A 48 -9.56 4.97 4.78
N PHE A 49 -9.54 4.90 6.11
CA PHE A 49 -8.82 3.84 6.83
C PHE A 49 -9.36 2.45 6.51
N GLN A 50 -10.68 2.25 6.57
CA GLN A 50 -11.29 0.93 6.34
C GLN A 50 -11.10 0.44 4.90
N LYS A 51 -11.27 1.34 3.92
CA LYS A 51 -11.07 1.02 2.51
C LYS A 51 -9.61 0.74 2.18
N LEU A 52 -8.68 1.58 2.66
CA LEU A 52 -7.25 1.35 2.50
C LEU A 52 -6.83 0.01 3.12
N ASN A 53 -7.26 -0.27 4.36
CA ASN A 53 -6.95 -1.53 5.03
C ASN A 53 -7.45 -2.72 4.23
N SER A 54 -8.71 -2.68 3.77
CA SER A 54 -9.29 -3.75 2.95
C SER A 54 -8.54 -3.95 1.63
N ALA A 55 -8.17 -2.85 0.97
CA ALA A 55 -7.42 -2.90 -0.30
C ALA A 55 -6.02 -3.49 -0.12
N ILE A 56 -5.33 -3.22 0.99
CA ILE A 56 -4.03 -3.82 1.33
C ILE A 56 -4.16 -5.34 1.46
N HIS A 57 -5.16 -5.84 2.19
CA HIS A 57 -5.38 -7.28 2.34
C HIS A 57 -5.66 -7.97 1.00
N GLN A 58 -6.50 -7.34 0.16
CA GLN A 58 -6.78 -7.86 -1.17
C GLN A 58 -5.53 -7.85 -2.07
N PHE A 59 -4.69 -6.82 -1.96
CA PHE A 59 -3.44 -6.74 -2.71
C PHE A 59 -2.46 -7.84 -2.28
N ALA A 60 -2.27 -8.06 -0.98
CA ALA A 60 -1.46 -9.15 -0.45
C ALA A 60 -1.93 -10.53 -0.95
N LYS A 61 -3.25 -10.79 -0.91
CA LYS A 61 -3.84 -12.02 -1.45
C LYS A 61 -3.59 -12.20 -2.96
N ARG A 62 -3.63 -11.09 -3.73
CA ARG A 62 -3.29 -11.12 -5.15
C ARG A 62 -1.81 -11.40 -5.38
N GLN A 63 -0.91 -10.83 -4.57
CA GLN A 63 0.52 -11.13 -4.64
C GLN A 63 0.77 -12.62 -4.41
N GLU A 64 0.16 -13.21 -3.38
CA GLU A 64 0.26 -14.65 -3.11
C GLU A 64 -0.20 -15.50 -4.30
N THR A 65 -1.34 -15.15 -4.90
CA THR A 65 -1.85 -15.83 -6.10
C THR A 65 -0.87 -15.70 -7.27
N TRP A 66 -0.23 -14.54 -7.42
CA TRP A 66 0.74 -14.27 -8.47
C TRP A 66 2.00 -15.11 -8.30
N PHE A 67 2.55 -15.18 -7.08
CA PHE A 67 3.73 -16.00 -6.77
C PHE A 67 3.47 -17.49 -7.02
N ARG A 68 2.34 -18.03 -6.56
CA ARG A 68 1.94 -19.42 -6.85
C ARG A 68 1.87 -19.71 -8.35
N ARG A 69 1.38 -18.73 -9.13
CA ARG A 69 1.33 -18.84 -10.60
C ARG A 69 2.72 -18.82 -11.24
N MET A 70 3.65 -18.03 -10.72
CA MET A 70 5.03 -18.00 -11.21
C MET A 70 5.72 -19.35 -11.01
N GLU A 71 5.58 -19.96 -9.84
CA GLU A 71 6.13 -21.30 -9.56
C GLU A 71 5.53 -22.35 -10.50
N LYS A 72 4.21 -22.29 -10.73
CA LYS A 72 3.53 -23.16 -11.70
C LYS A 72 4.08 -22.98 -13.13
N ASN A 73 4.53 -21.78 -13.48
CA ASN A 73 5.13 -21.47 -14.77
C ASN A 73 6.64 -21.76 -14.83
N GLY A 74 7.20 -22.40 -13.80
CA GLY A 74 8.60 -22.83 -13.76
C GLY A 74 9.59 -21.80 -13.19
N VAL A 75 9.12 -20.69 -12.63
CA VAL A 75 10.00 -19.75 -11.91
C VAL A 75 10.30 -20.34 -10.53
N GLN A 76 11.58 -20.59 -10.25
CA GLN A 76 12.00 -21.03 -8.92
C GLN A 76 11.98 -19.84 -7.95
N ILE A 77 11.11 -19.90 -6.94
CA ILE A 77 11.06 -18.92 -5.85
C ILE A 77 11.71 -19.55 -4.62
N HIS A 78 12.71 -18.88 -4.06
CA HIS A 78 13.29 -19.24 -2.77
C HIS A 78 12.56 -18.46 -1.68
N TRP A 79 11.65 -19.14 -0.98
CA TRP A 79 10.87 -18.55 0.10
C TRP A 79 11.72 -18.43 1.37
N LEU A 80 11.66 -17.27 2.01
CA LEU A 80 12.29 -17.01 3.30
C LEU A 80 11.21 -17.02 4.40
N ASP A 81 11.56 -17.52 5.59
CA ASP A 81 10.66 -17.44 6.74
C ASP A 81 10.63 -16.00 7.29
N GLY A 82 9.49 -15.33 7.15
CA GLY A 82 9.28 -13.98 7.66
C GLY A 82 9.08 -13.87 9.17
N ALA A 83 8.96 -15.00 9.89
CA ALA A 83 8.92 -15.03 11.35
C ALA A 83 10.32 -15.11 11.98
N GLY A 84 11.35 -15.45 11.20
CA GLY A 84 12.76 -15.50 11.63
C GLY A 84 13.54 -14.22 11.37
N ASP A 85 14.86 -14.25 11.59
CA ASP A 85 15.77 -13.19 11.13
C ASP A 85 16.14 -13.48 9.66
N PRO A 86 15.66 -12.68 8.70
CA PRO A 86 15.86 -12.94 7.28
C PRO A 86 17.31 -12.69 6.81
N VAL A 87 18.19 -12.19 7.68
CA VAL A 87 19.61 -11.91 7.37
C VAL A 87 20.55 -12.93 8.04
N ALA A 88 20.01 -13.80 8.89
CA ALA A 88 20.78 -14.80 9.63
C ALA A 88 20.98 -16.14 8.87
N GLU A 89 20.39 -16.30 7.69
CA GLU A 89 20.55 -17.48 6.81
C GLU A 89 21.54 -17.26 5.66
#